data_AF-A0A7G3ZIC0-F1
#
_entry.id   AF-A0A7G3ZIC0-F1
#
_cell.length_a   1.000
_cell.length_b   1.000
_cell.length_c   1.000
_cell.angle_alpha   90.00
_cell.angle_beta   90.00
_cell.angle_gamma   90.00
#
_symmetry.space_group_name_H-M   'P 1'
#
loop_
_entity.id
_entity.type
_entity.pdbx_description
1 polymer ?
#
loop_
_entity_poly.entity_id
_entity_poly.type
_entity_poly.pdbx_seq_one_letter_code
_entity_poly.pdbx_strand_id
1 'polypeptide(L)'
;MARLKGFDLLSLGVVSAAGVWMGIRFFEPLVIDRLREDGNLRTDIPVPEYDSNGDPVGSKPMSELRDELVAIQRREKQEADSQPPGSSAH
;
A
#
# COMPACT_ATOMS: atom_id res chain seq x y z
N MET A 1 -17.83 -11.89 29.43
CA MET A 1 -16.54 -11.87 28.70
C MET A 1 -16.84 -11.82 27.22
N ALA A 2 -16.54 -10.70 26.56
CA ALA A 2 -16.75 -10.57 25.12
C ALA A 2 -15.81 -11.53 24.39
N ARG A 3 -16.37 -12.58 23.78
CA ARG A 3 -15.64 -13.38 22.79
C ARG A 3 -15.66 -12.58 21.50
N LEU A 4 -14.59 -11.85 21.22
CA LEU A 4 -14.41 -11.21 19.91
C LEU A 4 -14.54 -12.31 18.85
N LYS A 5 -15.61 -12.27 18.06
CA LYS A 5 -15.74 -13.16 16.91
C LYS A 5 -14.70 -12.70 15.89
N GLY A 6 -14.05 -13.63 15.19
CA GLY A 6 -13.07 -13.27 14.14
C GLY A 6 -13.63 -12.28 13.10
N PHE A 7 -14.95 -12.32 12.89
CA PHE A 7 -15.67 -11.33 12.08
C PHE A 7 -15.59 -9.91 12.63
N ASP A 8 -15.71 -9.70 13.95
CA ASP A 8 -15.66 -8.36 14.56
C ASP A 8 -14.26 -7.73 14.40
N LEU A 9 -13.21 -8.55 14.56
CA LEU A 9 -11.82 -8.13 14.31
C LEU A 9 -11.58 -7.80 12.83
N LEU A 10 -12.13 -8.61 11.92
CA LEU A 10 -12.03 -8.35 10.48
C LEU A 10 -12.75 -7.06 10.10
N SER A 11 -13.98 -6.85 10.57
CA SER A 11 -14.74 -5.63 10.31
C SER A 11 -14.03 -4.39 10.86
N LEU A 12 -13.50 -4.47 12.08
CA LEU A 12 -12.72 -3.38 12.66
C LEU A 12 -11.47 -3.07 11.82
N GLY A 13 -10.77 -4.09 11.35
CA GLY A 13 -9.61 -3.94 10.49
C GLY A 13 -9.97 -3.28 9.15
N VAL A 14 -11.03 -3.74 8.49
CA VAL A 14 -11.49 -3.18 7.21
C VAL A 14 -11.93 -1.74 7.36
N VAL A 15 -12.72 -1.41 8.39
CA VAL A 15 -13.20 -0.04 8.62
C VAL A 15 -12.03 0.89 8.94
N SER A 16 -11.08 0.45 9.75
CA SER A 16 -9.89 1.25 10.09
C SER A 16 -9.02 1.49 8.87
N ALA A 17 -8.75 0.46 8.08
CA ALA A 17 -7.96 0.58 6.84
C ALA A 17 -8.66 1.48 5.81
N ALA A 18 -9.97 1.31 5.62
CA ALA A 18 -10.76 2.14 4.72
C ALA A 18 -10.79 3.60 5.16
N GLY A 19 -10.95 3.86 6.46
CA GLY A 19 -10.93 5.21 7.01
C GLY A 19 -9.58 5.91 6.83
N VAL A 20 -8.47 5.21 7.10
CA VAL A 20 -7.12 5.75 6.88
C VAL A 20 -6.87 6.01 5.40
N TRP A 21 -7.20 5.04 4.53
CA TRP A 21 -7.02 5.18 3.09
C TRP A 21 -7.81 6.37 2.52
N MET A 22 -9.08 6.50 2.92
CA MET A 22 -9.94 7.59 2.48
C MET A 22 -9.49 8.94 3.03
N GLY A 23 -9.02 8.97 4.29
CA GLY A 23 -8.48 10.17 4.92
C GLY A 23 -7.25 10.69 4.20
N ILE A 24 -6.24 9.85 3.96
CA ILE A 24 -5.01 10.25 3.24
C ILE A 24 -5.37 10.83 1.87
N ARG A 25 -6.20 10.11 1.11
CA ARG A 25 -6.59 10.46 -0.26
C ARG A 25 -7.40 11.75 -0.36
N PHE A 26 -8.11 12.13 0.70
CA PHE A 26 -8.84 13.39 0.79
C PHE A 26 -7.96 14.54 1.29
N PHE A 27 -7.19 14.33 2.35
CA PHE A 27 -6.43 15.39 3.01
C PHE A 27 -5.14 15.75 2.28
N GLU A 28 -4.47 14.80 1.64
CA GLU A 28 -3.21 15.04 0.95
C GLU A 28 -3.31 16.09 -0.17
N PRO A 29 -4.25 15.98 -1.15
CA PRO A 29 -4.41 17.01 -2.17
C PRO A 29 -4.80 18.37 -1.56
N LEU A 30 -5.70 18.37 -0.57
CA LEU A 30 -6.13 19.60 0.10
C LEU A 30 -4.99 20.35 0.79
N VAL A 31 -4.11 19.62 1.48
CA VAL A 31 -2.96 20.22 2.17
C VAL A 31 -1.93 20.73 1.17
N ILE A 32 -1.67 19.99 0.08
CA ILE A 32 -0.74 20.41 -0.96
C ILE A 32 -1.24 21.66 -1.67
N ASP A 33 -2.52 21.73 -2.01
CA ASP A 33 -3.13 22.92 -2.64
C ASP A 33 -3.00 24.14 -1.73
N ARG A 34 -3.23 24.00 -0.43
CA ARG A 34 -3.04 25.09 0.53
C ARG A 34 -1.59 25.54 0.68
N LEU A 35 -0.67 24.60 0.82
CA LEU A 35 0.76 24.93 0.89
C LEU A 35 1.24 25.62 -0.39
N ARG A 36 0.67 25.26 -1.55
CA ARG A 36 0.95 25.90 -2.84
C ARG A 36 0.42 27.33 -2.89
N GLU A 37 -0.84 27.55 -2.50
CA GLU A 37 -1.45 28.89 -2.42
C GLU A 37 -0.69 29.81 -1.47
N ASP A 38 -0.25 29.28 -0.32
CA ASP A 38 0.45 30.04 0.72
C ASP A 38 1.94 30.27 0.41
N GLY A 39 2.47 29.70 -0.69
CA GLY A 39 3.87 29.80 -1.06
C GLY A 39 4.86 29.07 -0.13
N ASN A 40 4.33 28.23 0.77
CA ASN A 40 5.11 27.43 1.74
C ASN A 40 5.41 26.02 1.25
N LEU A 41 5.04 25.68 0.02
CA LEU A 41 5.33 24.38 -0.58
C LEU A 41 6.84 24.26 -0.81
N ARG A 42 7.43 23.21 -0.25
CA ARG A 42 8.84 22.88 -0.50
C ARG A 42 9.05 22.62 -1.99
N THR A 43 10.01 23.29 -2.61
CA THR A 43 10.30 23.19 -4.06
C THR A 43 11.44 22.22 -4.38
N ASP A 44 12.09 21.66 -3.37
CA ASP A 44 13.24 20.75 -3.48
C ASP A 44 12.86 19.27 -3.58
N ILE A 45 11.57 18.95 -3.43
CA ILE A 45 11.03 17.60 -3.58
C ILE A 45 9.95 17.58 -4.67
N PRO A 46 9.86 16.50 -5.46
CA PRO A 46 8.80 16.35 -6.44
C PRO A 46 7.44 16.29 -5.72
N VAL A 47 6.55 17.19 -6.10
CA VAL A 47 5.18 17.24 -5.57
C VAL A 47 4.33 16.27 -6.38
N PRO A 48 3.57 15.36 -5.74
CA PRO A 48 2.68 14.46 -6.47
C PRO A 48 1.59 15.26 -7.18
N GLU A 49 1.29 14.90 -8.42
CA GLU A 49 0.11 15.42 -9.13
C GLU A 49 -1.08 14.51 -8.84
N TYR A 50 -2.25 15.10 -8.60
CA TYR A 50 -3.48 14.35 -8.35
C TYR A 50 -4.47 14.60 -9.48
N ASP A 51 -5.19 13.55 -9.89
CA ASP A 51 -6.32 13.69 -10.80
C ASP A 51 -7.57 14.24 -10.10
N SER A 52 -8.66 14.41 -10.85
CA SER A 52 -9.95 14.86 -10.32
C SER A 52 -10.58 13.92 -9.28
N ASN A 53 -10.09 12.68 -9.18
CA ASN A 53 -10.51 11.69 -8.19
C ASN A 53 -9.59 11.66 -6.96
N GLY A 54 -8.57 12.52 -6.91
CA GLY A 54 -7.55 12.55 -5.86
C GLY A 54 -6.54 11.42 -5.97
N ASP A 55 -6.42 10.75 -7.13
CA ASP A 55 -5.45 9.67 -7.36
C ASP A 55 -4.10 10.27 -7.76
N PRO A 56 -2.98 9.80 -7.16
CA PRO A 56 -1.65 10.24 -7.58
C PRO A 56 -1.37 9.77 -9.01
N VAL A 57 -1.19 10.74 -9.90
CA VAL A 57 -0.85 10.56 -11.31
C VAL A 57 0.56 9.95 -11.40
N GLY A 58 0.67 8.78 -12.03
CA GLY A 58 1.96 8.08 -12.19
C GLY A 58 2.34 7.12 -11.06
N SER A 59 1.46 6.90 -10.08
CA SER A 59 1.63 5.79 -9.13
C SER A 59 1.45 4.44 -9.83
N LYS A 60 2.27 3.43 -9.48
CA LYS A 60 2.07 2.06 -9.98
C LYS A 60 0.70 1.56 -9.54
N PRO A 61 -0.18 1.13 -10.45
CA PRO A 61 -1.48 0.63 -10.08
C PRO A 61 -1.32 -0.62 -9.20
N MET A 62 -2.27 -0.82 -8.28
CA MET A 62 -2.26 -1.97 -7.36
C MET A 62 -2.22 -3.32 -8.08
N SER A 63 -2.64 -3.37 -9.36
CA SER A 63 -2.50 -4.52 -10.24
C SER A 63 -1.05 -4.87 -10.53
N GLU A 64 -0.19 -3.88 -10.82
CA GLU A 64 1.24 -4.12 -11.05
C GLU A 64 1.94 -4.60 -9.79
N LEU A 65 1.59 -4.03 -8.63
CA LEU A 65 2.11 -4.48 -7.33
C LEU A 65 1.67 -5.93 -7.01
N ARG A 66 0.43 -6.29 -7.35
CA ARG A 66 -0.06 -7.67 -7.21
C ARG A 66 0.69 -8.62 -8.14
N ASP A 67 0.91 -8.23 -9.39
CA ASP A 67 1.62 -9.06 -10.36
C ASP A 67 3.08 -9.28 -9.94
N GLU A 68 3.74 -8.25 -9.42
CA GLU A 68 5.08 -8.34 -8.84
C GLU A 68 5.11 -9.27 -7.63
N LEU A 69 4.14 -9.18 -6.73
CA LEU A 69 4.02 -10.05 -5.56
C LEU A 69 3.82 -11.53 -5.96
N VAL A 70 2.97 -11.78 -6.96
CA VAL A 70 2.74 -13.13 -7.51
C VAL A 70 4.00 -13.67 -8.17
N ALA A 71 4.77 -12.83 -8.87
CA ALA A 71 6.04 -13.21 -9.48
C ALA A 71 7.08 -13.58 -8.41
N ILE A 72 7.18 -12.82 -7.32
CA ILE A 72 8.07 -13.12 -6.18
C ILE A 72 7.69 -14.45 -5.55
N GLN A 73 6.40 -14.66 -5.27
CA GLN A 73 5.93 -15.90 -4.66
C GLN A 73 6.19 -17.14 -5.55
N ARG A 74 6.08 -17.00 -6.87
CA ARG A 74 6.44 -18.08 -7.80
C ARG A 74 7.94 -18.38 -7.79
N ARG A 75 8.79 -17.35 -7.68
CA ARG A 75 10.24 -17.53 -7.58
C ARG A 75 10.61 -18.26 -6.29
N GLU A 76 10.08 -17.84 -5.14
CA GLU A 76 10.30 -18.52 -3.86
C GLU A 76 9.85 -19.98 -3.90
N LYS A 77 8.69 -20.25 -4.54
CA LYS A 77 8.17 -21.61 -4.65
C LYS A 77 9.03 -22.49 -5.58
N GLN A 78 9.61 -21.91 -6.64
CA GLN A 78 10.54 -22.62 -7.53
C GLN A 78 11.89 -22.85 -6.86
N GLU A 79 12.40 -21.89 -6.07
CA GLU A 79 13.62 -22.06 -5.27
C GLU A 79 13.42 -23.14 -4.20
N ALA A 80 12.26 -23.17 -3.54
CA ALA A 80 11.91 -24.21 -2.57
C ALA A 80 11.78 -25.62 -3.21
N ASP A 81 11.35 -25.71 -4.47
CA ASP A 81 11.24 -26.97 -5.22
C ASP A 81 12.60 -27.39 -5.85
N SER A 82 13.52 -26.43 -6.02
CA SER A 82 14.88 -26.65 -6.53
C SER A 82 15.88 -27.01 -5.44
N GLN A 83 15.55 -26.82 -4.16
CA GLN A 83 16.41 -27.20 -3.04
C GLN A 83 15.98 -28.56 -2.48
N PRO A 84 16.72 -29.66 -2.75
CA PRO A 84 16.35 -30.98 -2.27
C PRO A 84 16.43 -31.03 -0.73
N PRO A 85 15.57 -31.83 -0.06
CA PRO A 85 15.62 -32.02 1.38
C PRO A 85 16.87 -32.85 1.72
N GLY A 86 17.99 -32.20 1.98
CA GLY A 86 19.20 -32.87 2.43
C GLY A 86 20.49 -32.20 1.98
N SER A 87 20.90 -31.16 2.68
CA SER A 87 22.33 -30.90 2.89
C SER A 87 22.55 -30.50 4.34
N SER A 88 22.29 -31.49 5.20
CA SER A 88 22.89 -31.57 6.53
C SER A 88 23.76 -32.83 6.53
N ALA A 89 25.04 -32.68 6.19
CA ALA A 89 26.13 -33.52 6.68
C ALA A 89 27.48 -33.02 6.15
N HIS A 90 28.38 -32.77 7.10
CA HIS A 90 29.80 -32.39 7.04
C HIS A 90 30.15 -30.91 6.93
#